data_AF-A0A392QBI6-F1
#
_entry.id   AF-A0A392QBI6-F1
#
_cell.length_a   1.000
_cell.length_b   1.000
_cell.length_c   1.000
_cell.angle_alpha   90.00
_cell.angle_beta   90.00
_cell.angle_gamma   90.00
#
_symmetry.space_group_name_H-M   'P 1'
#
loop_
_entity.id
_entity.type
_entity.pdbx_description
1 polymer ?
#
loop_
_entity_poly.entity_id
_entity_poly.type
_entity_poly.pdbx_seq_one_letter_code
_entity_poly.pdbx_strand_id
1 'polypeptide(L)' 'CKVCMQTFICTTSEVKCKEHAEARHPKSDLFTCFPHLKP' A
#
# COMPACT_ATOMS: atom_id res chain seq x y z
N CYS A 1 1.92 1.09 5.02
CA CYS A 1 0.50 0.77 4.81
C CYS A 1 -0.29 1.29 5.99
N LYS A 2 -1.30 2.12 5.74
CA LYS A 2 -2.17 2.70 6.76
C LYS A 2 -3.13 1.66 7.37
N VAL A 3 -3.39 0.55 6.68
CA VAL A 3 -4.32 -0.51 7.14
C VAL A 3 -3.66 -1.44 8.14
N CYS A 4 -2.51 -2.05 7.80
CA CYS A 4 -1.79 -2.94 8.72
C CYS A 4 -0.70 -2.25 9.56
N MET A 5 -0.58 -0.91 9.45
CA MET A 5 0.44 -0.10 10.10
C MET A 5 1.89 -0.54 9.81
N GLN A 6 2.12 -1.35 8.78
CA GLN A 6 3.46 -1.78 8.43
C GLN A 6 4.25 -0.60 7.86
N THR A 7 5.45 -0.38 8.41
CA THR A 7 6.39 0.65 7.94
C THR A 7 6.99 0.20 6.63
N PHE A 8 6.70 0.94 5.56
CA PHE A 8 7.39 0.79 4.29
C PHE A 8 8.47 1.85 4.28
N ILE A 9 9.72 1.42 4.20
CA ILE A 9 10.84 2.35 3.96
C ILE A 9 10.52 3.01 2.62
N CYS A 10 10.48 4.34 2.61
CA CYS A 10 9.92 5.23 1.58
C CYS A 10 10.38 5.04 0.11
N THR A 11 11.16 4.01 -0.21
CA THR A 11 11.61 3.64 -1.57
C THR A 11 10.80 2.53 -2.21
N THR A 12 9.70 2.11 -1.59
CA THR A 12 8.86 1.05 -2.12
C THR A 12 8.07 1.59 -3.32
N SER A 13 8.52 1.27 -4.55
CA SER A 13 7.87 1.68 -5.80
C SER A 13 6.38 1.31 -5.81
N GLU A 14 5.56 2.05 -6.56
CA GLU A 14 4.10 1.84 -6.66
C GLU A 14 3.72 0.37 -6.88
N VAL A 15 4.46 -0.34 -7.74
CA VAL A 15 4.30 -1.77 -8.01
C VAL A 15 4.33 -2.61 -6.72
N LYS A 16 5.30 -2.36 -5.83
CA LYS A 16 5.46 -3.11 -4.58
C LYS A 16 4.35 -2.79 -3.58
N CYS A 17 3.88 -1.54 -3.55
CA CYS A 17 2.72 -1.14 -2.75
C CYS A 17 1.43 -1.80 -3.25
N LYS A 18 1.30 -1.96 -4.58
CA LYS A 18 0.19 -2.66 -5.23
C LYS A 18 0.18 -4.15 -4.90
N GLU A 19 1.32 -4.82 -5.06
CA GLU A 19 1.49 -6.22 -4.65
C GLU A 19 1.12 -6.41 -3.16
N HIS A 20 1.55 -5.50 -2.29
CA HIS A 20 1.17 -5.54 -0.88
C HIS A 20 -0.34 -5.45 -0.67
N ALA A 21 -0.99 -4.46 -1.29
CA ALA A 21 -2.43 -4.26 -1.16
C ALA A 21 -3.20 -5.50 -1.66
N GLU A 22 -2.86 -6.01 -2.84
CA GLU A 22 -3.52 -7.18 -3.43
C GLU A 22 -3.32 -8.46 -2.59
N ALA A 23 -2.10 -8.70 -2.09
CA ALA A 23 -1.79 -9.92 -1.34
C ALA A 23 -2.28 -9.89 0.13
N ARG A 24 -2.27 -8.73 0.78
CA ARG A 24 -2.57 -8.60 2.23
C ARG A 24 -3.95 -8.03 2.50
N HIS A 25 -4.47 -7.23 1.58
CA HIS A 25 -5.72 -6.52 1.74
C HIS A 25 -6.63 -6.76 0.52
N PRO A 26 -7.08 -8.00 0.27
CA PRO A 26 -7.88 -8.37 -0.90
C PRO A 26 -9.24 -7.64 -1.01
N LYS A 27 -9.62 -6.87 0.02
CA LYS A 27 -10.82 -6.01 0.05
C LYS A 27 -10.51 -4.52 0.13
N SER A 28 -9.24 -4.11 0.13
CA SER A 28 -8.85 -2.70 0.23
C SER A 28 -7.98 -2.30 -0.95
N ASP A 29 -8.29 -1.12 -1.46
CA ASP A 29 -7.57 -0.54 -2.58
C ASP A 29 -6.15 -0.08 -2.19
N LEU A 30 -5.26 0.02 -3.18
CA LEU A 30 -3.90 0.56 -3.04
C LEU A 30 -3.90 1.91 -2.31
N PHE A 31 -4.81 2.81 -2.67
CA PHE A 31 -4.89 4.15 -2.08
C PHE A 31 -5.44 4.13 -0.64
N THR A 32 -6.17 3.09 -0.25
CA THR A 32 -6.57 2.87 1.14
C THR A 32 -5.36 2.47 1.98
N CYS A 33 -4.47 1.64 1.42
CA CYS A 33 -3.22 1.22 2.05
C CYS A 33 -2.16 2.32 2.04
N PHE A 34 -2.09 3.12 0.98
CA PHE A 34 -1.07 4.14 0.74
C PHE A 34 -1.74 5.42 0.19
N PRO A 35 -2.41 6.19 1.05
CA PRO A 35 -3.14 7.40 0.61
C PRO A 35 -2.23 8.49 0.04
N HIS A 36 -0.93 8.45 0.35
CA HIS A 36 0.10 9.35 -0.18
C HIS A 36 0.49 9.06 -1.65
N LEU A 37 0.07 7.94 -2.22
CA LEU A 37 0.28 7.62 -3.64
C LEU A 37 -0.80 8.23 -4.54
N LYS A 38 -1.85 8.83 -3.97
CA LYS A 38 -2.88 9.50 -4.74
C LYS A 38 -2.29 10.82 -5.30
N PRO A 39 -2.40 11.08 -6.62
CA PRO A 39 -1.97 12.36 -7.20
C PRO A 39 -2.75 13.54 -6.64
#